data_AF-A0A524H948-F1
#
_entry.id   AF-A0A524H948-F1
#
_cell.length_a   1.000
_cell.length_b   1.000
_cell.length_c   1.000
_cell.angle_alpha   90.00
_cell.angle_beta   90.00
_cell.angle_gamma   90.00
#
_symmetry.space_group_name_H-M   'P 1'
#
loop_
_entity.id
_entity.type
_entity.pdbx_description
1 polymer ?
#
loop_
_entity_poly.entity_id
_entity_poly.type
_entity_poly.pdbx_seq_one_letter_code
_entity_poly.pdbx_strand_id
1 'polypeptide(L)'
;MNKQNVTQQEPANPTSDSARSPSVNALKFKFITDMELAGLASTSRRTYLTAVEKLIRHFWCSPAKLTEQQVFNYILDYHRQNPPVGTFNSTHYALRFFFQQTLGYHWPLFKKK
;
A
#
# COMPACT_ATOMS: atom_id res chain seq x y z
N MET A 1 49.89 21.33 -34.44
CA MET A 1 50.42 21.51 -33.07
C MET A 1 49.28 22.04 -32.19
N ASN A 2 48.74 21.17 -31.34
CA ASN A 2 47.96 21.33 -30.09
C ASN A 2 47.29 22.69 -29.81
N LYS A 3 46.01 22.77 -29.39
CA LYS A 3 45.47 22.20 -28.14
C LYS A 3 43.95 21.95 -28.18
N GLN A 4 43.53 20.94 -27.42
CA GLN A 4 42.17 20.56 -27.06
C GLN A 4 41.58 21.48 -25.96
N ASN A 5 40.27 21.70 -25.99
CA ASN A 5 39.35 21.76 -24.83
C ASN A 5 37.91 21.79 -25.38
N VAL A 6 37.08 20.75 -25.21
CA VAL A 6 36.31 20.35 -24.00
C VAL A 6 35.01 21.18 -23.85
N THR A 7 33.91 20.42 -23.72
CA THR A 7 32.55 20.79 -23.26
C THR A 7 31.58 21.33 -24.31
N GLN A 8 30.80 20.42 -24.90
CA GLN A 8 29.36 20.60 -25.03
C GLN A 8 28.68 19.29 -24.60
N GLN A 9 28.44 19.18 -23.29
CA GLN A 9 27.35 18.35 -22.76
C GLN A 9 26.06 19.11 -23.03
N GLU A 10 25.22 18.57 -23.91
CA GLU A 10 23.80 18.93 -23.98
C GLU A 10 23.09 18.48 -22.69
N PRO A 11 22.10 19.25 -22.22
CA PRO A 11 21.61 19.19 -20.85
C PRO A 11 20.74 17.96 -20.58
N ALA A 12 20.92 17.46 -19.36
CA ALA A 12 20.16 16.41 -18.72
C ALA A 12 18.65 16.48 -19.03
N ASN A 13 18.15 15.43 -19.67
CA ASN A 13 16.75 15.03 -19.62
C ASN A 13 16.44 14.54 -18.19
N PRO A 14 15.59 15.20 -17.38
CA PRO A 14 15.09 14.64 -16.14
C PRO A 14 13.69 14.09 -16.39
N THR A 15 13.53 13.19 -17.37
CA THR A 15 12.28 12.43 -17.52
C THR A 15 12.56 10.96 -17.32
N SER A 16 12.76 10.58 -16.05
CA SER A 16 12.74 9.19 -15.61
C SER A 16 12.26 9.12 -14.15
N ASP A 17 11.12 9.77 -13.88
CA ASP A 17 10.34 9.56 -12.67
C ASP A 17 9.29 8.45 -12.90
N SER A 18 9.75 7.29 -13.37
CA SER A 18 8.90 6.13 -13.60
C SER A 18 9.53 4.90 -12.96
N ALA A 19 8.79 4.33 -12.00
CA ALA A 19 8.99 3.03 -11.37
C ALA A 19 9.91 2.93 -10.14
N ARG A 20 9.97 3.95 -9.26
CA ARG A 20 10.43 3.72 -7.89
C ARG A 20 9.28 3.16 -7.06
N SER A 21 9.22 1.83 -6.92
CA SER A 21 8.35 1.21 -5.92
C SER A 21 8.61 1.89 -4.57
N PRO A 22 7.60 2.43 -3.87
CA PRO A 22 7.82 3.08 -2.58
C PRO A 22 8.47 2.07 -1.63
N SER A 23 9.52 2.51 -0.90
CA SER A 23 10.11 1.67 0.14
C SER A 23 9.02 1.30 1.16
N VAL A 24 9.13 0.12 1.78
CA VAL A 24 8.13 -0.34 2.77
C VAL A 24 7.92 0.70 3.88
N ASN A 25 8.98 1.40 4.28
CA ASN A 25 8.92 2.48 5.26
C ASN A 25 8.14 3.71 4.74
N ALA A 26 8.35 4.10 3.48
CA ALA A 26 7.61 5.19 2.86
C ALA A 26 6.10 4.85 2.74
N LEU A 27 5.79 3.61 2.37
CA LEU A 27 4.40 3.15 2.26
C LEU A 27 3.71 3.05 3.62
N LYS A 28 4.40 2.57 4.66
CA LYS A 28 3.90 2.57 6.03
C LYS A 28 3.64 3.98 6.56
N PHE A 29 4.57 4.92 6.29
CA PHE A 29 4.38 6.33 6.65
C PHE A 29 3.15 6.92 5.95
N LYS A 30 3.04 6.72 4.63
CA LYS A 30 1.87 7.19 3.85
C LYS A 30 0.56 6.66 4.45
N PHE A 31 0.49 5.37 4.76
CA PHE A 31 -0.71 4.79 5.33
C PHE A 31 -1.09 5.40 6.69
N ILE A 32 -0.10 5.66 7.55
CA ILE A 32 -0.33 6.32 8.85
C ILE A 32 -0.88 7.73 8.64
N THR A 33 -0.24 8.51 7.76
CA THR A 33 -0.66 9.88 7.43
C THR A 33 -2.07 9.90 6.84
N ASP A 34 -2.40 8.99 5.91
CA ASP A 34 -3.73 8.89 5.32
C ASP A 34 -4.79 8.61 6.41
N MET A 35 -4.50 7.71 7.35
CA MET A 35 -5.41 7.42 8.46
C MET A 35 -5.55 8.60 9.44
N GLU A 36 -4.49 9.37 9.66
CA GLU A 36 -4.53 10.60 10.46
C GLU A 36 -5.41 11.67 9.81
N LEU A 37 -5.27 11.88 8.50
CA LEU A 37 -6.10 12.80 7.73
C LEU A 37 -7.56 12.37 7.69
N ALA A 38 -7.83 11.06 7.73
CA ALA A 38 -9.17 10.51 7.84
C ALA A 38 -9.75 10.56 9.28
N GLY A 39 -9.01 11.10 10.26
CA GLY A 39 -9.48 11.28 11.64
C GLY A 39 -9.50 10.01 12.49
N LEU A 40 -8.78 8.95 12.10
CA LEU A 40 -8.74 7.72 12.89
C LEU A 40 -7.93 7.92 14.17
N ALA A 41 -8.48 7.49 15.30
CA ALA A 41 -7.77 7.44 16.59
C ALA A 41 -6.53 6.53 16.52
N SER A 42 -5.52 6.80 17.35
CA SER A 42 -4.25 6.05 17.38
C SER A 42 -4.43 4.55 17.59
N THR A 43 -5.42 4.15 18.37
CA THR A 43 -5.80 2.74 18.59
C THR A 43 -6.28 2.07 17.30
N SER A 44 -7.17 2.73 16.55
CA SER A 44 -7.64 2.24 15.24
C SER A 44 -6.50 2.17 14.22
N ARG A 45 -5.62 3.18 14.20
CA ARG A 45 -4.44 3.18 13.31
C ARG A 45 -3.53 1.98 13.57
N ARG A 46 -3.29 1.63 14.85
CA ARG A 46 -2.50 0.45 15.23
C ARG A 46 -3.17 -0.85 14.76
N THR A 47 -4.48 -0.99 14.98
CA THR A 47 -5.24 -2.17 14.52
C THR A 47 -5.15 -2.33 13.01
N TYR A 48 -5.23 -1.22 12.27
CA TYR A 48 -5.18 -1.23 10.81
C TYR A 48 -3.78 -1.59 10.29
N LEU A 49 -2.73 -1.04 10.91
CA LEU A 49 -1.35 -1.45 10.63
C LEU A 49 -1.15 -2.95 10.82
N THR A 50 -1.59 -3.49 11.96
CA THR A 50 -1.47 -4.92 12.23
C THR A 50 -2.21 -5.78 11.22
N ALA A 51 -3.40 -5.36 10.75
CA ALA A 51 -4.14 -6.07 9.72
C ALA A 51 -3.37 -6.13 8.39
N VAL A 52 -2.81 -5.00 7.94
CA VAL A 52 -2.01 -4.96 6.70
C VAL A 52 -0.69 -5.74 6.86
N GLU A 53 -0.03 -5.66 8.01
CA GLU A 53 1.19 -6.43 8.30
C GLU A 53 0.93 -7.94 8.25
N LYS A 54 -0.24 -8.41 8.74
CA LYS A 54 -0.64 -9.83 8.63
C LYS A 54 -0.83 -10.27 7.18
N LEU A 55 -1.44 -9.42 6.34
CA LEU A 55 -1.58 -9.70 4.91
C LEU A 55 -0.23 -9.82 4.21
N ILE A 56 0.68 -8.87 4.46
CA ILE A 56 2.03 -8.87 3.89
C ILE A 56 2.79 -10.12 4.31
N ARG A 57 2.70 -10.53 5.59
CA ARG A 57 3.32 -11.74 6.11
C ARG A 57 2.71 -13.02 5.53
N HIS A 58 1.45 -13.00 5.13
CA HIS A 58 0.80 -14.16 4.51
C HIS A 58 1.35 -14.43 3.11
N PHE A 59 1.53 -13.38 2.29
CA PHE A 59 2.00 -13.52 0.90
C PHE A 59 3.52 -13.32 0.72
N TRP A 60 4.23 -12.86 1.75
CA TRP A 60 5.66 -12.52 1.71
C TRP A 60 6.04 -11.60 0.55
N CYS A 61 5.11 -10.72 0.14
CA CYS A 61 5.29 -9.83 -0.99
C CYS A 61 4.97 -8.38 -0.60
N SER A 62 5.54 -7.45 -1.36
CA SER A 62 5.13 -6.04 -1.26
C SER A 62 3.62 -5.94 -1.50
N PRO A 63 2.87 -5.22 -0.66
CA PRO A 63 1.42 -5.13 -0.80
C PRO A 63 1.01 -4.40 -2.09
N ALA A 64 1.90 -3.61 -2.70
CA ALA A 64 1.69 -2.99 -4.01
C ALA A 64 1.78 -3.99 -5.19
N LYS A 65 2.20 -5.24 -4.94
CA LYS A 65 2.24 -6.31 -5.94
C LYS A 65 1.07 -7.29 -5.81
N LEU A 66 0.21 -7.12 -4.81
CA LEU A 66 -0.93 -7.99 -4.58
C LEU A 66 -2.02 -7.72 -5.63
N THR A 67 -2.62 -8.80 -6.11
CA THR A 67 -3.77 -8.73 -7.00
C THR A 67 -5.09 -8.71 -6.21
N GLU A 68 -6.16 -8.23 -6.83
CA GLU A 68 -7.51 -8.26 -6.24
C GLU A 68 -7.90 -9.67 -5.80
N GLN A 69 -7.60 -10.68 -6.62
CA GLN A 69 -7.93 -12.08 -6.33
C GLN A 69 -7.20 -12.61 -5.09
N GLN A 70 -5.93 -12.24 -4.91
CA GLN A 70 -5.16 -12.65 -3.72
C GLN A 70 -5.77 -12.03 -2.45
N VAL A 71 -6.14 -10.75 -2.51
CA VAL A 71 -6.75 -10.06 -1.37
C VAL A 71 -8.16 -10.58 -1.09
N PHE A 72 -8.95 -10.89 -2.13
CA PHE A 72 -10.25 -11.55 -1.99
C PHE A 72 -10.11 -12.91 -1.30
N ASN A 73 -9.22 -13.77 -1.78
CA ASN A 73 -8.98 -15.09 -1.20
C ASN A 73 -8.56 -14.97 0.28
N TYR A 74 -7.64 -14.04 0.59
CA TYR A 74 -7.22 -13.80 1.96
C TYR A 74 -8.36 -13.39 2.88
N ILE A 75 -9.21 -12.44 2.46
CA ILE A 75 -10.36 -11.99 3.25
C ILE A 75 -11.36 -13.12 3.45
N LEU A 76 -11.62 -13.90 2.39
CA LEU A 76 -12.54 -15.04 2.44
C LEU A 76 -12.03 -16.13 3.39
N ASP A 77 -10.75 -16.48 3.31
CA ASP A 77 -10.13 -17.47 4.19
C ASP A 77 -10.05 -16.97 5.63
N TYR A 78 -9.84 -15.68 5.84
CA TYR A 78 -9.92 -15.07 7.15
C TYR A 78 -11.35 -15.10 7.72
N HIS A 79 -12.37 -14.86 6.89
CA HIS A 79 -13.77 -14.97 7.29
C HIS A 79 -14.13 -16.41 7.68
N ARG A 80 -13.67 -17.41 6.92
CA ARG A 80 -13.90 -18.85 7.18
C ARG A 80 -13.32 -19.34 8.51
N GLN A 81 -12.32 -18.64 9.05
CA GLN A 81 -11.78 -18.92 10.39
C GLN A 81 -12.73 -18.47 11.52
N ASN A 82 -13.89 -17.91 11.19
CA ASN A 82 -14.89 -17.38 12.13
C ASN A 82 -14.29 -16.46 13.21
N PRO A 83 -13.51 -15.43 12.84
CA PRO A 83 -13.01 -14.45 13.80
C PRO A 83 -14.16 -13.66 14.43
N PRO A 84 -13.96 -13.05 15.61
CA PRO A 84 -14.94 -12.15 16.19
C PRO A 84 -15.33 -11.04 15.20
N VAL A 85 -16.63 -10.73 15.12
CA VAL A 85 -17.18 -9.78 14.12
C VAL A 85 -16.47 -8.43 14.14
N GLY A 86 -16.18 -7.89 15.34
CA GLY A 86 -15.44 -6.62 15.47
C GLY A 86 -14.02 -6.70 14.92
N THR A 87 -13.35 -7.85 15.08
CA THR A 87 -12.02 -8.11 14.53
C THR A 87 -12.08 -8.26 13.01
N PHE A 88 -13.06 -9.00 12.50
CA PHE A 88 -13.27 -9.13 11.06
C PHE A 88 -13.48 -7.77 10.40
N ASN A 89 -14.41 -6.97 10.95
CA ASN A 89 -14.72 -5.64 10.44
C ASN A 89 -13.48 -4.74 10.46
N SER A 90 -12.72 -4.74 11.56
CA SER A 90 -11.50 -3.94 11.67
C SER A 90 -10.47 -4.33 10.60
N THR A 91 -10.24 -5.63 10.39
CA THR A 91 -9.35 -6.13 9.32
C THR A 91 -9.88 -5.74 7.94
N HIS A 92 -11.17 -5.97 7.66
CA HIS A 92 -11.77 -5.66 6.38
C HIS A 92 -11.68 -4.17 6.04
N TYR A 93 -12.02 -3.28 6.98
CA TYR A 93 -11.91 -1.84 6.79
C TYR A 93 -10.46 -1.38 6.64
N ALA A 94 -9.52 -1.98 7.36
CA ALA A 94 -8.09 -1.69 7.22
C ALA A 94 -7.60 -2.00 5.80
N LEU A 95 -7.91 -3.19 5.29
CA LEU A 95 -7.53 -3.60 3.94
C LEU A 95 -8.19 -2.73 2.88
N ARG A 96 -9.50 -2.45 3.03
CA ARG A 96 -10.22 -1.54 2.14
C ARG A 96 -9.57 -0.16 2.10
N PHE A 97 -9.32 0.44 3.27
CA PHE A 97 -8.72 1.77 3.35
C PHE A 97 -7.33 1.77 2.70
N PHE A 98 -6.50 0.79 3.04
CA PHE A 98 -5.15 0.70 2.53
C PHE A 98 -5.10 0.57 1.00
N PHE A 99 -5.87 -0.34 0.42
CA PHE A 99 -5.87 -0.53 -1.03
C PHE A 99 -6.57 0.62 -1.77
N GLN A 100 -7.69 1.11 -1.26
CA GLN A 100 -8.49 2.13 -1.96
C GLN A 100 -7.92 3.54 -1.77
N GLN A 101 -7.56 3.93 -0.55
CA GLN A 101 -7.13 5.30 -0.23
C GLN A 101 -5.60 5.44 -0.29
N THR A 102 -4.86 4.47 0.25
CA THR A 102 -3.40 4.58 0.30
C THR A 102 -2.74 4.20 -1.02
N LEU A 103 -3.16 3.10 -1.65
CA LEU A 103 -2.60 2.64 -2.93
C LEU A 103 -3.39 3.09 -4.16
N GLY A 104 -4.61 3.62 -4.00
CA GLY A 104 -5.43 4.11 -5.10
C GLY A 104 -6.03 3.01 -5.99
N TYR A 105 -6.19 1.80 -5.48
CA TYR A 105 -6.80 0.69 -6.23
C TYR A 105 -8.34 0.74 -6.18
N HIS A 106 -8.96 0.67 -7.35
CA HIS A 106 -10.41 0.75 -7.52
C HIS A 106 -11.08 -0.61 -7.71
N TRP A 107 -10.67 -1.60 -6.92
CA TRP A 107 -11.16 -2.98 -7.00
C TRP A 107 -12.67 -3.10 -6.69
N PRO A 108 -13.45 -3.80 -7.54
CA PRO A 108 -14.83 -4.19 -7.25
C PRO A 108 -15.03 -4.87 -5.89
N LEU A 109 -14.02 -5.58 -5.40
CA LEU A 109 -13.96 -6.20 -4.07
C LEU A 109 -14.54 -5.33 -2.95
N PHE A 110 -14.17 -4.05 -2.93
CA PHE A 110 -14.54 -3.12 -1.85
C PHE A 110 -15.76 -2.23 -2.17
N LYS A 111 -16.41 -2.43 -3.32
CA LYS A 111 -17.54 -1.59 -3.77
C LYS A 111 -18.89 -2.08 -3.28
N LYS A 112 -19.02 -3.34 -2.90
CA LYS A 112 -20.29 -3.91 -2.43
C LYS A 112 -20.56 -3.48 -0.98
N LYS A 113 -21.79 -3.03 -0.73
CA LYS A 113 -22.33 -2.65 0.57
C LYS A 113 -22.90 -3.86 1.28
#